data_AF-A0A497T2Y5-F1
#
_entry.id   AF-A0A497T2Y5-F1
#
_cell.length_a   1.000
_cell.length_b   1.000
_cell.length_c   1.000
_cell.angle_alpha   90.00
_cell.angle_beta   90.00
_cell.angle_gamma   90.00
#
_symmetry.space_group_name_H-M   'P 1'
#
loop_
_entity.id
_entity.type
_entity.pdbx_description
1 polymer ?
#
loop_
_entity_poly.entity_id
_entity_poly.type
_entity_poly.pdbx_seq_one_letter_code
_entity_poly.pdbx_strand_id
1 'polypeptide(L)'
;KFTAFKPDQLKFTPLDFKEELTLKEILEKHPKGKEYGFLLSGLSEYPIFIDSANEVLSMPPIINSEYTGKVTKETRNVFIECSGFNLKFLLPALNTIVCALADRGGEIFSADIIYPDKKLTTPDLKPKTFSVNANTTNKLSGLNLQPEQICTLLEQARYKTKTKGNKIDVIYPAYRQDIMHERDVIEDVIISYGFNNIEPVVPRLPTTGGQEKIEEFSYLTEEIMTGLGFQQTMSYTLTNKESLFKKMNLPEKSIVEIENPISSNWSVFRNSLLPSILEFLSKNKHREYPQRIFETGDIVITDETKETKTKNIRNLACAVTHPATGYEEISSCLDAFFLALGKTYELKETAHPSFIQGRAAEIIVNRKSVGIIGEIHPKVLNNWELENPVAAWEINLESILSLF
;
A
#
# COMPACT_ATOMS: atom_id res chain seq x y z
N LYS A 1 19.68 -37.26 7.85
CA LYS A 1 19.66 -36.58 9.18
C LYS A 1 19.60 -35.08 8.96
N PHE A 2 18.70 -34.38 9.67
CA PHE A 2 18.66 -32.92 9.72
C PHE A 2 19.33 -32.45 11.00
N THR A 3 20.33 -31.58 10.92
CA THR A 3 21.14 -31.15 12.06
C THR A 3 21.70 -29.75 11.79
N ALA A 4 22.54 -29.21 12.68
CA ALA A 4 23.16 -27.90 12.49
C ALA A 4 24.65 -27.96 12.80
N PHE A 5 25.43 -27.12 12.12
CA PHE A 5 26.88 -27.01 12.29
C PHE A 5 27.31 -25.55 12.39
N LYS A 6 28.40 -25.28 13.08
CA LYS A 6 29.01 -23.94 13.07
C LYS A 6 29.55 -23.61 11.67
N PRO A 7 29.66 -22.31 11.31
CA PRO A 7 29.98 -21.89 9.95
C PRO A 7 31.27 -22.49 9.34
N ASP A 8 32.26 -22.82 10.17
CA ASP A 8 33.58 -23.32 9.73
C ASP A 8 33.77 -24.84 9.97
N GLN A 9 32.77 -25.54 10.51
CA GLN A 9 32.91 -26.95 10.94
C GLN A 9 32.70 -27.97 9.82
N LEU A 10 32.05 -27.57 8.73
CA LEU A 10 31.65 -28.46 7.65
C LEU A 10 31.98 -27.81 6.31
N LYS A 11 32.41 -28.63 5.36
CA LYS A 11 32.64 -28.24 3.96
C LYS A 11 31.84 -29.16 3.04
N PHE A 12 31.35 -28.61 1.94
CA PHE A 12 30.81 -29.38 0.83
C PHE A 12 30.90 -28.57 -0.47
N THR A 13 30.72 -29.23 -1.61
CA THR A 13 30.65 -28.54 -2.91
C THR A 13 29.22 -28.07 -3.15
N PRO A 14 28.92 -26.75 -3.09
CA PRO A 14 27.58 -26.26 -3.36
C PRO A 14 27.26 -26.39 -4.86
N LEU A 15 25.96 -26.41 -5.18
CA LEU A 15 25.46 -26.50 -6.55
C LEU A 15 26.16 -25.48 -7.48
N ASP A 16 26.52 -25.94 -8.68
CA ASP A 16 27.19 -25.19 -9.74
C ASP A 16 28.61 -24.69 -9.39
N PHE A 17 29.22 -25.22 -8.33
CA PHE A 17 30.63 -25.01 -7.99
C PHE A 17 31.44 -26.31 -8.16
N LYS A 18 32.76 -26.18 -8.23
CA LYS A 18 33.70 -27.30 -8.39
C LYS A 18 34.54 -27.59 -7.14
N GLU A 19 34.57 -26.65 -6.20
CA GLU A 19 35.42 -26.70 -5.02
C GLU A 19 34.56 -26.79 -3.75
N GLU A 20 35.09 -27.46 -2.74
CA GLU A 20 34.47 -27.49 -1.42
C GLU A 20 34.64 -26.15 -0.70
N LEU A 21 33.54 -25.62 -0.19
CA LEU A 21 33.50 -24.40 0.58
C LEU A 21 32.99 -24.69 1.99
N THR A 22 33.49 -23.94 2.99
CA THR A 22 32.82 -23.92 4.31
C THR A 22 31.44 -23.29 4.20
N LEU A 23 30.57 -23.54 5.18
CA LEU A 23 29.24 -22.92 5.21
C LEU A 23 29.32 -21.39 5.20
N LYS A 24 30.31 -20.83 5.89
CA LYS A 24 30.62 -19.39 5.86
C LYS A 24 31.04 -18.92 4.46
N GLU A 25 31.96 -19.63 3.83
CA GLU A 25 32.44 -19.30 2.49
C GLU A 25 31.32 -19.37 1.45
N ILE A 26 30.35 -20.27 1.62
CA ILE A 26 29.16 -20.30 0.75
C ILE A 26 28.39 -18.99 0.85
N LEU A 27 28.15 -18.47 2.06
CA LEU A 27 27.45 -17.18 2.23
C LEU A 27 28.23 -16.00 1.64
N GLU A 28 29.56 -16.06 1.69
CA GLU A 28 30.43 -14.97 1.22
C GLU A 28 30.74 -15.03 -0.29
N LYS A 29 30.81 -16.22 -0.89
CA LYS A 29 31.31 -16.44 -2.26
C LYS A 29 30.21 -16.89 -3.23
N HIS A 30 29.30 -17.77 -2.81
CA HIS A 30 28.29 -18.33 -3.69
C HIS A 30 27.21 -17.27 -4.03
N PRO A 31 26.75 -17.13 -5.29
CA PRO A 31 25.73 -16.14 -5.65
C PRO A 31 24.47 -16.21 -4.78
N LYS A 32 23.93 -17.42 -4.55
CA LYS A 32 22.78 -17.65 -3.66
C LYS A 32 23.08 -17.40 -2.18
N GLY A 33 24.32 -17.61 -1.76
CA GLY A 33 24.76 -17.27 -0.42
C GLY A 33 24.76 -15.76 -0.16
N LYS A 34 25.23 -14.98 -1.14
CA LYS A 34 25.16 -13.50 -1.08
C LYS A 34 23.73 -12.98 -1.13
N GLU A 35 22.90 -13.59 -1.97
CA GLU A 35 21.50 -13.17 -2.16
C GLU A 35 20.64 -13.46 -0.93
N TYR A 36 20.75 -14.66 -0.36
CA TYR A 36 19.85 -15.13 0.71
C TYR A 36 20.50 -15.29 2.08
N GLY A 37 21.80 -15.02 2.21
CA GLY A 37 22.54 -15.21 3.46
C GLY A 37 22.00 -14.43 4.65
N PHE A 38 21.29 -13.32 4.40
CA PHE A 38 20.61 -12.55 5.44
C PHE A 38 19.59 -13.39 6.23
N LEU A 39 19.04 -14.46 5.66
CA LEU A 39 18.11 -15.38 6.33
C LEU A 39 18.76 -16.16 7.48
N LEU A 40 20.09 -16.29 7.47
CA LEU A 40 20.87 -16.94 8.52
C LEU A 40 21.63 -15.92 9.40
N SER A 41 21.37 -14.62 9.22
CA SER A 41 22.07 -13.56 9.95
C SER A 41 21.78 -13.64 11.45
N GLY A 42 22.82 -13.56 12.27
CA GLY A 42 22.73 -13.64 13.73
C GLY A 42 22.65 -15.06 14.31
N LEU A 43 22.60 -16.11 13.48
CA LEU A 43 22.62 -17.49 13.95
C LEU A 43 24.06 -17.99 14.15
N SER A 44 24.28 -18.75 15.22
CA SER A 44 25.59 -19.35 15.55
C SER A 44 25.88 -20.67 14.83
N GLU A 45 24.83 -21.32 14.32
CA GLU A 45 24.88 -22.61 13.63
C GLU A 45 23.90 -22.59 12.46
N TYR A 46 24.22 -23.29 11.39
CA TYR A 46 23.42 -23.35 10.16
C TYR A 46 22.86 -24.75 9.95
N PRO A 47 21.60 -24.85 9.49
CA PRO A 47 20.93 -26.13 9.31
C PRO A 47 21.48 -26.86 8.07
N ILE A 48 21.62 -28.18 8.19
CA ILE A 48 22.21 -29.07 7.18
C ILE A 48 21.42 -30.37 7.12
N PHE A 49 21.17 -30.85 5.90
CA PHE A 49 20.80 -32.24 5.64
C PHE A 49 22.02 -33.06 5.25
N ILE A 50 22.23 -34.18 5.93
CA ILE A 50 23.26 -35.18 5.59
C ILE A 50 22.65 -36.57 5.40
N ASP A 51 23.20 -37.38 4.51
CA ASP A 51 22.77 -38.75 4.29
C ASP A 51 23.49 -39.77 5.21
N SER A 52 23.31 -41.07 4.96
CA SER A 52 23.97 -42.14 5.76
C SER A 52 25.46 -42.33 5.45
N ALA A 53 25.94 -41.81 4.32
CA ALA A 53 27.37 -41.78 3.97
C ALA A 53 28.08 -40.55 4.57
N ASN A 54 27.36 -39.68 5.29
CA ASN A 54 27.78 -38.37 5.79
C ASN A 54 28.02 -37.33 4.68
N GLU A 55 27.41 -37.52 3.51
CA GLU A 55 27.44 -36.53 2.43
C GLU A 55 26.36 -35.47 2.67
N VAL A 56 26.72 -34.21 2.43
CA VAL A 56 25.79 -33.07 2.55
C VAL A 56 24.83 -33.06 1.37
N LEU A 57 23.53 -33.05 1.65
CA LEU A 57 22.45 -32.92 0.66
C LEU A 57 22.15 -31.44 0.36
N SER A 58 21.97 -30.64 1.41
CA SER A 58 21.66 -29.22 1.30
C SER A 58 22.03 -28.46 2.58
N MET A 59 22.19 -27.15 2.43
CA MET A 59 22.25 -26.15 3.49
C MET A 59 21.04 -25.21 3.36
N PRO A 60 19.88 -25.56 3.94
CA PRO A 60 18.70 -24.70 3.90
C PRO A 60 18.92 -23.36 4.61
N PRO A 61 18.19 -22.30 4.23
CA PRO A 61 17.38 -22.17 3.01
C PRO A 61 18.21 -21.74 1.79
N ILE A 62 19.54 -21.93 1.82
CA ILE A 62 20.48 -21.23 0.92
C ILE A 62 20.76 -22.01 -0.36
N ILE A 63 21.24 -23.25 -0.27
CA ILE A 63 21.73 -23.99 -1.44
C ILE A 63 21.74 -25.51 -1.23
N ASN A 64 21.65 -26.25 -2.34
CA ASN A 64 21.84 -27.70 -2.37
C ASN A 64 23.29 -28.06 -2.70
N SER A 65 23.66 -29.32 -2.47
CA SER A 65 24.95 -29.89 -2.89
C SER A 65 24.98 -30.18 -4.39
N GLU A 66 26.14 -30.00 -5.02
CA GLU A 66 26.36 -30.32 -6.45
C GLU A 66 26.22 -31.81 -6.74
N TYR A 67 26.64 -32.67 -5.80
CA TYR A 67 26.72 -34.11 -6.05
C TYR A 67 25.47 -34.88 -5.64
N THR A 68 24.95 -34.60 -4.46
CA THR A 68 23.82 -35.36 -3.88
C THR A 68 22.50 -34.59 -3.95
N GLY A 69 22.54 -33.26 -4.10
CA GLY A 69 21.35 -32.40 -4.12
C GLY A 69 20.92 -31.96 -5.52
N LYS A 70 21.70 -32.28 -6.57
CA LYS A 70 21.43 -31.90 -7.96
C LYS A 70 20.47 -32.87 -8.63
N VAL A 71 19.44 -32.31 -9.27
CA VAL A 71 18.48 -33.05 -10.10
C VAL A 71 18.79 -32.75 -11.57
N THR A 72 18.90 -33.80 -12.39
CA THR A 72 19.21 -33.72 -13.83
C THR A 72 18.16 -34.46 -14.66
N LYS A 73 18.33 -34.49 -15.99
CA LYS A 73 17.41 -35.21 -16.90
C LYS A 73 17.50 -36.74 -16.76
N GLU A 74 18.61 -37.21 -16.22
CA GLU A 74 18.91 -38.61 -15.96
C GLU A 74 18.32 -39.08 -14.62
N THR A 75 17.93 -38.16 -13.73
CA THR A 75 17.31 -38.49 -12.45
C THR A 75 16.03 -39.30 -12.65
N ARG A 76 15.85 -40.33 -11.84
CA ARG A 76 14.66 -41.21 -11.84
C ARG A 76 13.88 -41.17 -10.54
N ASN A 77 14.59 -41.07 -9.41
CA ASN A 77 14.01 -40.94 -8.09
C ASN A 77 14.44 -39.60 -7.50
N VAL A 78 13.48 -38.87 -6.91
CA VAL A 78 13.74 -37.57 -6.28
C VAL A 78 13.33 -37.65 -4.82
N PHE A 79 14.27 -37.33 -3.93
CA PHE A 79 13.97 -37.09 -2.52
C PHE A 79 13.68 -35.60 -2.33
N ILE A 80 12.54 -35.27 -1.72
CA ILE A 80 12.09 -33.88 -1.54
C ILE A 80 12.04 -33.59 -0.05
N GLU A 81 12.75 -32.54 0.36
CA GLU A 81 12.67 -31.97 1.70
C GLU A 81 12.05 -30.57 1.64
N CYS A 82 11.23 -30.26 2.65
CA CYS A 82 10.68 -28.93 2.88
C CYS A 82 10.97 -28.57 4.34
N SER A 83 12.04 -27.82 4.57
CA SER A 83 12.48 -27.39 5.90
C SER A 83 12.12 -25.93 6.20
N GLY A 84 11.93 -25.62 7.49
CA GLY A 84 11.57 -24.28 7.97
C GLY A 84 10.89 -24.32 9.33
N PHE A 85 10.40 -23.17 9.78
CA PHE A 85 9.92 -23.02 11.16
C PHE A 85 8.47 -23.45 11.39
N ASN A 86 7.66 -23.62 10.34
CA ASN A 86 6.23 -23.83 10.49
C ASN A 86 5.67 -24.91 9.56
N LEU A 87 5.37 -26.07 10.14
CA LEU A 87 4.79 -27.23 9.44
C LEU A 87 3.44 -26.91 8.77
N LYS A 88 2.69 -25.91 9.25
CA LYS A 88 1.43 -25.48 8.63
C LYS A 88 1.63 -25.02 7.18
N PHE A 89 2.80 -24.47 6.84
CA PHE A 89 3.13 -24.03 5.48
C PHE A 89 3.94 -25.08 4.72
N LEU A 90 4.83 -25.79 5.42
CA LEU A 90 5.73 -26.77 4.79
C LEU A 90 4.98 -28.01 4.29
N LEU A 91 4.04 -28.55 5.06
CA LEU A 91 3.32 -29.77 4.67
C LEU A 91 2.45 -29.55 3.42
N PRO A 92 1.68 -28.46 3.30
CA PRO A 92 1.01 -28.15 2.04
C PRO A 92 1.92 -27.91 0.85
N ALA A 93 3.06 -27.24 1.05
CA ALA A 93 4.03 -27.02 -0.01
C ALA A 93 4.57 -28.37 -0.53
N LEU A 94 4.94 -29.27 0.39
CA LEU A 94 5.35 -30.64 0.06
C LEU A 94 4.23 -31.37 -0.69
N ASN A 95 3.00 -31.38 -0.15
CA ASN A 95 1.85 -32.02 -0.79
C ASN A 95 1.59 -31.49 -2.21
N THR A 96 1.75 -30.19 -2.43
CA THR A 96 1.57 -29.57 -3.75
C THR A 96 2.65 -30.04 -4.73
N ILE A 97 3.92 -30.04 -4.31
CA ILE A 97 5.05 -30.45 -5.16
C ILE A 97 4.92 -31.94 -5.54
N VAL A 98 4.68 -32.83 -4.57
CA VAL A 98 4.58 -34.27 -4.82
C VAL A 98 3.37 -34.61 -5.68
N CYS A 99 2.21 -33.98 -5.46
CA CYS A 99 1.04 -34.16 -6.32
C CYS A 99 1.31 -33.67 -7.76
N ALA A 100 2.01 -32.54 -7.93
CA ALA A 100 2.36 -32.04 -9.25
C ALA A 100 3.32 -32.98 -10.02
N LEU A 101 4.21 -33.69 -9.32
CA LEU A 101 5.06 -34.72 -9.92
C LEU A 101 4.27 -35.99 -10.25
N ALA A 102 3.33 -36.38 -9.39
CA ALA A 102 2.44 -37.51 -9.65
C ALA A 102 1.56 -37.30 -10.87
N ASP A 103 1.00 -36.10 -11.04
CA ASP A 103 0.24 -35.72 -12.24
C ASP A 103 1.05 -35.83 -13.54
N ARG A 104 2.39 -35.83 -13.44
CA ARG A 104 3.34 -36.01 -14.55
C ARG A 104 3.82 -37.44 -14.73
N GLY A 105 3.21 -38.41 -14.02
CA GLY A 105 3.53 -39.83 -14.09
C GLY A 105 4.53 -40.32 -13.03
N GLY A 106 4.87 -39.48 -12.05
CA GLY A 106 5.68 -39.90 -10.90
C GLY A 106 4.90 -40.78 -9.92
N GLU A 107 5.61 -41.65 -9.21
CA GLU A 107 5.04 -42.43 -8.09
C GLU A 107 5.47 -41.80 -6.76
N ILE A 108 4.51 -41.60 -5.85
CA ILE A 108 4.76 -40.99 -4.54
C ILE A 108 5.05 -42.07 -3.51
N PHE A 109 6.23 -41.99 -2.90
CA PHE A 109 6.61 -42.81 -1.75
C PHE A 109 6.59 -41.98 -0.48
N SER A 110 6.07 -42.55 0.61
CA SER A 110 6.06 -41.90 1.92
C SER A 110 7.41 -42.04 2.62
N ALA A 111 7.80 -41.01 3.38
CA ALA A 111 8.96 -40.99 4.24
C ALA A 111 8.57 -40.68 5.69
N ASP A 112 9.24 -41.35 6.62
CA ASP A 112 9.10 -41.12 8.06
C ASP A 112 10.11 -40.09 8.54
N ILE A 113 9.61 -38.99 9.10
CA ILE A 113 10.39 -37.95 9.77
C ILE A 113 10.41 -38.27 11.27
N ILE A 114 11.60 -38.55 11.80
CA ILE A 114 11.81 -38.87 13.22
C ILE A 114 12.31 -37.62 13.95
N TYR A 115 11.46 -37.06 14.79
CA TYR A 115 11.80 -36.04 15.77
C TYR A 115 12.17 -36.70 17.11
N PRO A 116 12.83 -35.98 18.04
CA PRO A 116 13.13 -36.51 19.37
C PRO A 116 11.88 -36.99 20.15
N ASP A 117 10.74 -36.33 19.93
CA ASP A 117 9.49 -36.51 20.68
C ASP A 117 8.36 -37.18 19.88
N LYS A 118 8.49 -37.25 18.54
CA LYS A 118 7.42 -37.75 17.67
C LYS A 118 7.93 -38.29 16.34
N LYS A 119 7.06 -39.06 15.68
CA LYS A 119 7.24 -39.55 14.32
C LYS A 119 6.13 -38.99 13.43
N LEU A 120 6.49 -38.47 12.26
CA LEU A 120 5.54 -37.97 11.26
C LEU A 120 5.79 -38.67 9.92
N THR A 121 4.77 -39.26 9.32
CA THR A 121 4.84 -39.83 7.98
C THR A 121 4.35 -38.79 6.97
N THR A 122 5.15 -38.50 5.94
CA THR A 122 4.86 -37.49 4.89
C THR A 122 5.06 -38.06 3.49
N PRO A 123 4.38 -37.52 2.45
CA PRO A 123 3.31 -36.52 2.53
C PRO A 123 2.02 -37.09 3.15
N ASP A 124 1.25 -36.26 3.86
CA ASP A 124 -0.11 -36.63 4.28
C ASP A 124 -1.11 -36.17 3.22
N LEU A 125 -1.52 -37.12 2.38
CA LEU A 125 -2.45 -36.89 1.28
C LEU A 125 -3.89 -37.27 1.61
N LYS A 126 -4.24 -37.44 2.89
CA LYS A 126 -5.62 -37.73 3.30
C LYS A 126 -6.56 -36.63 2.80
N PRO A 127 -7.60 -36.98 2.02
CA PRO A 127 -8.58 -36.01 1.58
C PRO A 127 -9.24 -35.33 2.77
N LYS A 128 -9.50 -34.03 2.64
CA LYS A 128 -10.23 -33.25 3.63
C LYS A 128 -11.70 -33.25 3.30
N THR A 129 -12.53 -33.00 4.32
CA THR A 129 -13.98 -32.95 4.17
C THR A 129 -14.53 -31.61 4.65
N PHE A 130 -15.64 -31.19 4.05
CA PHE A 130 -16.41 -30.03 4.47
C PHE A 130 -17.89 -30.27 4.18
N SER A 131 -18.77 -29.47 4.76
CA SER A 131 -20.20 -29.54 4.49
C SER A 131 -20.73 -28.15 4.16
N VAL A 132 -21.52 -28.03 3.11
CA VAL A 132 -22.24 -26.80 2.75
C VAL A 132 -23.74 -27.05 2.69
N ASN A 133 -24.51 -25.96 2.74
CA ASN A 133 -25.96 -26.00 2.61
C ASN A 133 -26.42 -25.35 1.31
N ALA A 134 -27.32 -26.00 0.57
CA ALA A 134 -27.86 -25.49 -0.69
C ALA A 134 -28.59 -24.15 -0.52
N ASN A 135 -29.34 -23.96 0.58
CA ASN A 135 -30.04 -22.70 0.86
C ASN A 135 -29.04 -21.56 1.11
N THR A 136 -27.99 -21.82 1.89
CA THR A 136 -26.92 -20.83 2.14
C THR A 136 -26.18 -20.50 0.84
N THR A 137 -25.89 -21.52 0.02
CA THR A 137 -25.24 -21.37 -1.28
C THR A 137 -26.05 -20.44 -2.17
N ASN A 138 -27.33 -20.72 -2.38
CA ASN A 138 -28.24 -19.89 -3.18
C ASN A 138 -28.40 -18.47 -2.62
N LYS A 139 -28.52 -18.34 -1.30
CA LYS A 139 -28.63 -17.03 -0.64
C LYS A 139 -27.40 -16.16 -0.87
N LEU A 140 -26.20 -16.74 -0.83
CA LEU A 140 -24.95 -15.99 -0.99
C LEU A 140 -24.57 -15.77 -2.46
N SER A 141 -24.87 -16.72 -3.34
CA SER A 141 -24.57 -16.62 -4.77
C SER A 141 -25.60 -15.80 -5.55
N GLY A 142 -26.81 -15.64 -5.02
CA GLY A 142 -27.95 -15.06 -5.75
C GLY A 142 -28.55 -16.02 -6.78
N LEU A 143 -28.18 -17.29 -6.76
CA LEU A 143 -28.69 -18.32 -7.66
C LEU A 143 -29.87 -19.08 -7.05
N ASN A 144 -30.54 -19.88 -7.88
CA ASN A 144 -31.61 -20.79 -7.45
C ASN A 144 -31.33 -22.21 -7.96
N LEU A 145 -30.26 -22.82 -7.46
CA LEU A 145 -29.80 -24.14 -7.85
C LEU A 145 -30.38 -25.23 -6.93
N GLN A 146 -30.76 -26.35 -7.51
CA GLN A 146 -31.07 -27.57 -6.76
C GLN A 146 -29.78 -28.20 -6.20
N PRO A 147 -29.83 -28.94 -5.08
CA PRO A 147 -28.65 -29.57 -4.49
C PRO A 147 -27.82 -30.40 -5.47
N GLU A 148 -28.47 -31.11 -6.40
CA GLU A 148 -27.82 -31.94 -7.42
C GLU A 148 -27.06 -31.10 -8.46
N GLN A 149 -27.56 -29.90 -8.79
CA GLN A 149 -26.86 -28.96 -9.67
C GLN A 149 -25.62 -28.40 -8.97
N ILE A 150 -25.72 -28.08 -7.69
CA ILE A 150 -24.57 -27.63 -6.87
C ILE A 150 -23.51 -28.73 -6.79
N CYS A 151 -23.90 -30.00 -6.57
CA CYS A 151 -23.00 -31.15 -6.63
C CYS A 151 -22.25 -31.23 -7.97
N THR A 152 -22.97 -31.08 -9.09
CA THR A 152 -22.36 -31.13 -10.44
C THR A 152 -21.32 -30.04 -10.64
N LEU A 153 -21.62 -28.81 -10.20
CA LEU A 153 -20.69 -27.68 -10.28
C LEU A 153 -19.45 -27.91 -9.40
N LEU A 154 -19.63 -28.40 -8.18
CA LEU A 154 -18.52 -28.74 -7.29
C LEU A 154 -17.67 -29.90 -7.84
N GLU A 155 -18.26 -30.86 -8.53
CA GLU A 155 -17.50 -31.93 -9.19
C GLU A 155 -16.60 -31.39 -10.32
N GLN A 156 -17.05 -30.38 -11.07
CA GLN A 156 -16.21 -29.66 -12.03
C GLN A 156 -15.03 -28.95 -11.35
N ALA A 157 -15.23 -28.45 -10.13
CA ALA A 157 -14.19 -27.88 -9.27
C ALA A 157 -13.34 -28.93 -8.52
N ARG A 158 -13.41 -30.21 -8.91
CA ARG A 158 -12.63 -31.33 -8.35
C ARG A 158 -12.98 -31.72 -6.91
N TYR A 159 -14.20 -31.44 -6.47
CA TYR A 159 -14.74 -32.05 -5.26
C TYR A 159 -15.36 -33.42 -5.57
N LYS A 160 -15.28 -34.34 -4.62
CA LYS A 160 -16.21 -35.47 -4.57
C LYS A 160 -17.36 -35.09 -3.66
N THR A 161 -18.59 -35.20 -4.16
CA THR A 161 -19.76 -34.70 -3.44
C THR A 161 -20.72 -35.82 -3.02
N LYS A 162 -21.48 -35.57 -1.96
CA LYS A 162 -22.62 -36.41 -1.55
C LYS A 162 -23.69 -35.51 -0.95
N THR A 163 -24.90 -35.55 -1.49
CA THR A 163 -26.03 -34.77 -0.97
C THR A 163 -26.97 -35.62 -0.10
N LYS A 164 -27.56 -34.99 0.92
CA LYS A 164 -28.70 -35.50 1.69
C LYS A 164 -29.67 -34.34 1.96
N GLY A 165 -30.67 -34.19 1.10
CA GLY A 165 -31.56 -33.02 1.11
C GLY A 165 -30.77 -31.75 0.78
N ASN A 166 -30.82 -30.75 1.67
CA ASN A 166 -30.09 -29.49 1.46
C ASN A 166 -28.64 -29.51 1.95
N LYS A 167 -28.17 -30.59 2.59
CA LYS A 167 -26.79 -30.71 3.06
C LYS A 167 -25.95 -31.41 2.00
N ILE A 168 -24.87 -30.77 1.58
CA ILE A 168 -23.90 -31.30 0.61
C ILE A 168 -22.57 -31.50 1.34
N ASP A 169 -22.20 -32.75 1.52
CA ASP A 169 -20.88 -33.13 2.03
C ASP A 169 -19.90 -33.18 0.85
N VAL A 170 -18.78 -32.49 1.00
CA VAL A 170 -17.74 -32.41 -0.02
C VAL A 170 -16.44 -32.99 0.52
N ILE A 171 -15.71 -33.66 -0.36
CA ILE A 171 -14.38 -34.20 -0.11
C ILE A 171 -13.45 -33.58 -1.15
N TYR A 172 -12.32 -33.05 -0.72
CA TYR A 172 -11.37 -32.38 -1.59
C TYR A 172 -9.92 -32.81 -1.30
N PRO A 173 -9.02 -32.68 -2.29
CA PRO A 173 -7.64 -33.09 -2.16
C PRO A 173 -6.88 -32.35 -1.06
N ALA A 174 -5.92 -33.02 -0.42
CA ALA A 174 -5.11 -32.46 0.66
C ALA A 174 -4.25 -31.24 0.26
N TYR A 175 -4.06 -30.98 -1.04
CA TYR A 175 -3.31 -29.81 -1.51
C TYR A 175 -4.15 -28.52 -1.55
N ARG A 176 -5.49 -28.60 -1.54
CA ARG A 176 -6.37 -27.43 -1.46
C ARG A 176 -6.41 -26.91 -0.02
N GLN A 177 -5.51 -25.98 0.30
CA GLN A 177 -5.46 -25.31 1.61
C GLN A 177 -6.27 -24.01 1.66
N ASP A 178 -6.64 -23.50 0.49
CA ASP A 178 -7.48 -22.33 0.29
C ASP A 178 -8.90 -22.54 0.86
N ILE A 179 -9.39 -23.78 0.93
CA ILE A 179 -10.71 -24.11 1.49
C ILE A 179 -10.65 -24.09 3.02
N MET A 180 -11.09 -22.99 3.63
CA MET A 180 -11.08 -22.75 5.07
C MET A 180 -12.48 -22.48 5.64
N HIS A 181 -13.43 -22.08 4.79
CA HIS A 181 -14.79 -21.70 5.13
C HIS A 181 -15.79 -22.23 4.08
N GLU A 182 -17.08 -22.31 4.44
CA GLU A 182 -18.13 -22.65 3.46
C GLU A 182 -18.17 -21.71 2.24
N ARG A 183 -17.61 -20.51 2.39
CA ARG A 183 -17.61 -19.48 1.35
C ARG A 183 -16.67 -19.82 0.20
N ASP A 184 -15.55 -20.48 0.50
CA ASP A 184 -14.58 -20.90 -0.53
C ASP A 184 -15.18 -22.02 -1.40
N VAL A 185 -15.98 -22.91 -0.79
CA VAL A 185 -16.73 -23.92 -1.53
C VAL A 185 -17.84 -23.28 -2.38
N ILE A 186 -18.53 -22.26 -1.85
CA ILE A 186 -19.55 -21.51 -2.61
C ILE A 186 -18.93 -20.70 -3.75
N GLU A 187 -17.73 -20.16 -3.57
CA GLU A 187 -16.97 -19.51 -4.64
C GLU A 187 -16.70 -20.49 -5.79
N ASP A 188 -16.27 -21.72 -5.49
CA ASP A 188 -16.07 -22.76 -6.51
C ASP A 188 -17.37 -23.14 -7.25
N VAL A 189 -18.52 -23.11 -6.57
CA VAL A 189 -19.84 -23.26 -7.22
C VAL A 189 -20.05 -22.13 -8.23
N ILE A 190 -19.77 -20.89 -7.84
CA ILE A 190 -19.96 -19.70 -8.69
C ILE A 190 -18.98 -19.70 -9.87
N ILE A 191 -17.71 -20.04 -9.65
CA ILE A 191 -16.69 -20.17 -10.70
C ILE A 191 -17.14 -21.21 -11.72
N SER A 192 -17.58 -22.38 -11.26
CA SER A 192 -18.03 -23.47 -12.15
C SER A 192 -19.33 -23.12 -12.87
N TYR A 193 -20.22 -22.36 -12.23
CA TYR A 193 -21.43 -21.83 -12.86
C TYR A 193 -21.11 -20.78 -13.93
N GLY A 194 -20.05 -20.00 -13.71
CA GLY A 194 -19.60 -18.90 -14.56
C GLY A 194 -20.22 -17.57 -14.14
N PHE A 195 -19.39 -16.61 -13.71
CA PHE A 195 -19.82 -15.28 -13.27
C PHE A 195 -20.70 -14.54 -14.29
N ASN A 196 -20.43 -14.70 -15.58
CA ASN A 196 -21.18 -14.04 -16.65
C ASN A 196 -22.61 -14.56 -16.83
N ASN A 197 -22.95 -15.70 -16.22
CA ASN A 197 -24.29 -16.27 -16.26
C ASN A 197 -25.18 -15.75 -15.12
N ILE A 198 -24.62 -14.98 -14.16
CA ILE A 198 -25.37 -14.43 -13.04
C ILE A 198 -26.08 -13.15 -13.50
N GLU A 199 -27.40 -13.13 -13.40
CA GLU A 199 -28.19 -11.93 -13.70
C GLU A 199 -27.91 -10.82 -12.67
N PRO A 200 -27.43 -9.64 -13.09
CA PRO A 200 -27.21 -8.53 -12.16
C PRO A 200 -28.52 -8.03 -11.57
N VAL A 201 -28.54 -7.83 -10.25
CA VAL A 201 -29.68 -7.25 -9.53
C VAL A 201 -29.29 -5.94 -8.88
N VAL A 202 -30.16 -4.94 -8.96
CA VAL A 202 -29.95 -3.67 -8.26
C VAL A 202 -30.21 -3.89 -6.76
N PRO A 203 -29.24 -3.57 -5.88
CA PRO A 203 -29.42 -3.75 -4.45
C PRO A 203 -30.51 -2.81 -3.92
N ARG A 204 -31.38 -3.34 -3.06
CA ARG A 204 -32.38 -2.54 -2.35
C ARG A 204 -31.74 -1.93 -1.12
N LEU A 205 -31.20 -0.72 -1.27
CA LEU A 205 -30.58 0.02 -0.18
C LEU A 205 -31.65 0.84 0.57
N PRO A 206 -31.66 0.84 1.92
CA PRO A 206 -32.62 1.60 2.70
C PRO A 206 -32.28 3.10 2.80
N THR A 207 -31.14 3.52 2.26
CA THR A 207 -30.59 4.88 2.38
C THR A 207 -30.17 5.43 1.03
N THR A 208 -30.26 6.74 0.88
CA THR A 208 -29.63 7.49 -0.21
C THR A 208 -28.33 8.10 0.28
N GLY A 209 -27.32 8.15 -0.59
CA GLY A 209 -26.08 8.90 -0.31
C GLY A 209 -26.34 10.41 -0.31
N GLY A 210 -25.44 11.16 0.32
CA GLY A 210 -25.39 12.61 0.29
C GLY A 210 -23.94 13.07 0.25
N GLN A 211 -23.71 14.30 -0.19
CA GLN A 211 -22.38 14.88 -0.21
C GLN A 211 -22.05 15.50 1.15
N GLU A 212 -20.79 15.39 1.58
CA GLU A 212 -20.32 16.06 2.79
C GLU A 212 -20.35 17.58 2.59
N LYS A 213 -20.77 18.33 3.62
CA LYS A 213 -20.92 19.79 3.54
C LYS A 213 -19.62 20.49 3.13
N ILE A 214 -18.47 19.96 3.54
CA ILE A 214 -17.16 20.52 3.17
C ILE A 214 -16.84 20.34 1.69
N GLU A 215 -17.32 19.26 1.07
CA GLU A 215 -17.15 19.06 -0.37
C GLU A 215 -18.07 20.00 -1.14
N GLU A 216 -19.34 20.12 -0.74
CA GLU A 216 -20.28 21.08 -1.35
C GLU A 216 -19.72 22.51 -1.27
N PHE A 217 -19.18 22.88 -0.11
CA PHE A 217 -18.56 24.18 0.10
C PHE A 217 -17.27 24.36 -0.72
N SER A 218 -16.44 23.31 -0.86
CA SER A 218 -15.24 23.35 -1.70
C SER A 218 -15.62 23.66 -3.16
N TYR A 219 -16.59 22.93 -3.73
CA TYR A 219 -17.04 23.18 -5.11
C TYR A 219 -17.55 24.61 -5.30
N LEU A 220 -18.34 25.14 -4.35
CA LEU A 220 -18.81 26.52 -4.41
C LEU A 220 -17.63 27.51 -4.45
N THR A 221 -16.62 27.31 -3.60
CA THR A 221 -15.44 28.19 -3.58
C THR A 221 -14.59 28.07 -4.85
N GLU A 222 -14.50 26.87 -5.43
CA GLU A 222 -13.80 26.62 -6.69
C GLU A 222 -14.51 27.30 -7.89
N GLU A 223 -15.84 27.28 -7.93
CA GLU A 223 -16.62 28.00 -8.93
C GLU A 223 -16.40 29.52 -8.83
N ILE A 224 -16.37 30.06 -7.61
CA ILE A 224 -16.08 31.49 -7.38
C ILE A 224 -14.69 31.85 -7.91
N MET A 225 -13.66 31.08 -7.55
CA MET A 225 -12.28 31.34 -7.99
C MET A 225 -12.12 31.23 -9.50
N THR A 226 -12.78 30.24 -10.11
CA THR A 226 -12.82 30.09 -11.57
C THR A 226 -13.52 31.28 -12.23
N GLY A 227 -14.62 31.77 -11.65
CA GLY A 227 -15.32 32.98 -12.10
C GLY A 227 -14.48 34.26 -11.99
N LEU A 228 -13.56 34.33 -11.02
CA LEU A 228 -12.57 35.41 -10.89
C LEU A 228 -11.39 35.29 -11.88
N GLY A 229 -11.40 34.27 -12.74
CA GLY A 229 -10.39 34.06 -13.77
C GLY A 229 -9.13 33.35 -13.28
N PHE A 230 -9.18 32.66 -12.14
CA PHE A 230 -8.08 31.81 -11.69
C PHE A 230 -8.20 30.41 -12.29
N GLN A 231 -7.05 29.78 -12.54
CA GLN A 231 -6.95 28.39 -12.97
C GLN A 231 -6.68 27.48 -11.76
N GLN A 232 -7.49 26.43 -11.60
CA GLN A 232 -7.29 25.46 -10.53
C GLN A 232 -6.05 24.59 -10.81
N THR A 233 -5.23 24.38 -9.79
CA THR A 233 -4.11 23.45 -9.78
C THR A 233 -4.34 22.37 -8.74
N MET A 234 -3.75 21.20 -8.96
CA MET A 234 -3.77 20.09 -8.01
C MET A 234 -2.32 19.63 -7.78
N SER A 235 -1.81 19.83 -6.57
CA SER A 235 -0.48 19.38 -6.19
C SER A 235 -0.53 18.12 -5.34
N TYR A 236 0.61 17.45 -5.19
CA TYR A 236 0.71 16.31 -4.28
C TYR A 236 0.55 16.78 -2.82
N THR A 237 -0.14 15.97 -2.02
CA THR A 237 -0.20 16.17 -0.56
C THR A 237 1.18 15.94 0.09
N LEU A 238 2.00 15.06 -0.50
CA LEU A 238 3.36 14.82 -0.06
C LEU A 238 4.34 15.79 -0.71
N THR A 239 5.27 16.27 0.10
CA THR A 239 6.35 17.18 -0.28
C THR A 239 7.57 16.92 0.60
N ASN A 240 8.44 17.91 0.76
CA ASN A 240 9.63 17.84 1.58
C ASN A 240 9.75 19.09 2.48
N LYS A 241 10.54 18.97 3.56
CA LYS A 241 10.76 20.05 4.52
C LYS A 241 11.44 21.28 3.91
N GLU A 242 12.27 21.10 2.90
CA GLU A 242 12.93 22.22 2.23
C GLU A 242 11.91 23.12 1.51
N SER A 243 10.96 22.53 0.79
CA SER A 243 9.84 23.26 0.17
C SER A 243 8.96 23.95 1.20
N LEU A 244 8.56 23.26 2.28
CA LEU A 244 7.64 23.82 3.28
C LEU A 244 8.25 24.93 4.15
N PHE A 245 9.53 24.79 4.53
CA PHE A 245 10.14 25.69 5.52
C PHE A 245 11.23 26.56 4.91
N LYS A 246 12.31 25.94 4.43
CA LYS A 246 13.52 26.65 3.99
C LYS A 246 13.23 27.61 2.83
N LYS A 247 12.57 27.13 1.78
CA LYS A 247 12.21 27.96 0.62
C LYS A 247 11.21 29.06 0.98
N MET A 248 10.33 28.79 1.94
CA MET A 248 9.36 29.75 2.48
C MET A 248 9.94 30.72 3.52
N ASN A 249 11.24 30.68 3.80
CA ASN A 249 11.89 31.49 4.82
C ASN A 249 11.32 31.29 6.24
N LEU A 250 10.81 30.09 6.53
CA LEU A 250 10.26 29.70 7.82
C LEU A 250 11.26 28.84 8.61
N PRO A 251 11.27 28.92 9.96
CA PRO A 251 12.00 27.96 10.77
C PRO A 251 11.36 26.58 10.60
N GLU A 252 12.21 25.54 10.56
CA GLU A 252 11.74 24.16 10.56
C GLU A 252 10.96 23.86 11.84
N LYS A 253 9.84 23.15 11.70
CA LYS A 253 8.97 22.73 12.81
C LYS A 253 8.65 21.25 12.69
N SER A 254 8.23 20.65 13.80
CA SER A 254 7.67 19.30 13.81
C SER A 254 6.46 19.23 12.87
N ILE A 255 6.42 18.19 12.03
CA ILE A 255 5.37 17.95 11.03
C ILE A 255 5.16 16.45 10.88
N VAL A 256 4.15 16.04 10.14
CA VAL A 256 3.89 14.62 9.84
C VAL A 256 4.86 14.13 8.76
N GLU A 257 5.69 13.16 9.10
CA GLU A 257 6.75 12.61 8.24
C GLU A 257 6.50 11.13 7.93
N ILE A 258 6.98 10.67 6.78
CA ILE A 258 7.03 9.25 6.42
C ILE A 258 8.34 8.68 6.95
N GLU A 259 8.29 7.58 7.71
CA GLU A 259 9.48 6.94 8.31
C GLU A 259 10.49 6.45 7.26
N ASN A 260 10.00 5.80 6.19
CA ASN A 260 10.84 5.20 5.15
C ASN A 260 10.42 5.70 3.75
N PRO A 261 10.65 6.98 3.43
CA PRO A 261 10.20 7.54 2.16
C PRO A 261 11.06 7.00 1.01
N ILE A 262 10.40 6.57 -0.07
CA ILE A 262 11.07 6.08 -1.29
C ILE A 262 11.86 7.22 -1.96
N SER A 263 11.42 8.47 -1.80
CA SER A 263 12.08 9.66 -2.32
C SER A 263 12.11 10.77 -1.28
N SER A 264 13.22 11.51 -1.23
CA SER A 264 13.36 12.72 -0.42
C SER A 264 12.39 13.84 -0.83
N ASN A 265 11.86 13.82 -2.06
CA ASN A 265 10.90 14.80 -2.54
C ASN A 265 9.50 14.64 -1.92
N TRP A 266 9.20 13.45 -1.40
CA TRP A 266 7.90 13.07 -0.82
C TRP A 266 8.11 12.44 0.56
N SER A 267 8.76 13.18 1.46
CA SER A 267 9.12 12.73 2.81
C SER A 267 8.16 13.21 3.89
N VAL A 268 7.38 14.26 3.65
CA VAL A 268 6.45 14.85 4.63
C VAL A 268 5.11 15.21 4.01
N PHE A 269 4.06 15.30 4.83
CA PHE A 269 2.78 15.85 4.40
C PHE A 269 2.81 17.38 4.45
N ARG A 270 2.18 18.03 3.46
CA ARG A 270 2.03 19.49 3.44
C ARG A 270 1.13 19.96 4.57
N ASN A 271 1.55 21.03 5.25
CA ASN A 271 0.75 21.75 6.26
C ASN A 271 0.26 23.13 5.77
N SER A 272 0.48 23.44 4.49
CA SER A 272 0.05 24.67 3.80
C SER A 272 0.06 24.39 2.29
N LEU A 273 -0.81 25.07 1.54
CA LEU A 273 -0.91 24.97 0.09
C LEU A 273 0.02 25.95 -0.64
N LEU A 274 0.35 27.09 -0.02
CA LEU A 274 1.20 28.12 -0.64
C LEU A 274 2.56 27.61 -1.16
N PRO A 275 3.31 26.75 -0.45
CA PRO A 275 4.58 26.22 -0.96
C PRO A 275 4.40 25.46 -2.28
N SER A 276 3.32 24.69 -2.40
CA SER A 276 3.00 23.94 -3.62
C SER A 276 2.61 24.87 -4.78
N ILE A 277 1.86 25.93 -4.50
CA ILE A 277 1.52 26.98 -5.48
C ILE A 277 2.80 27.65 -5.99
N LEU A 278 3.72 28.03 -5.10
CA LEU A 278 5.00 28.64 -5.52
C LEU A 278 5.89 27.66 -6.29
N GLU A 279 5.90 26.37 -5.92
CA GLU A 279 6.59 25.33 -6.69
C GLU A 279 6.01 25.22 -8.11
N PHE A 280 4.68 25.29 -8.26
CA PHE A 280 4.04 25.30 -9.57
C PHE A 280 4.46 26.52 -10.40
N LEU A 281 4.40 27.72 -9.83
CA LEU A 281 4.81 28.95 -10.51
C LEU A 281 6.29 28.88 -10.92
N SER A 282 7.15 28.37 -10.04
CA SER A 282 8.60 28.20 -10.29
C SER A 282 8.86 27.33 -11.52
N LYS A 283 8.13 26.22 -11.66
CA LYS A 283 8.22 25.32 -12.82
C LYS A 283 7.61 25.91 -14.09
N ASN A 284 6.74 26.92 -13.97
CA ASN A 284 6.01 27.54 -15.08
C ASN A 284 6.42 28.99 -15.38
N LYS A 285 7.56 29.47 -14.87
CA LYS A 285 8.08 30.82 -15.13
C LYS A 285 8.31 31.16 -16.61
N HIS A 286 8.40 30.15 -17.47
CA HIS A 286 8.55 30.28 -18.93
C HIS A 286 7.21 30.43 -19.68
N ARG A 287 6.08 30.38 -18.96
CA ARG A 287 4.73 30.55 -19.53
C ARG A 287 4.29 31.99 -19.46
N GLU A 288 3.27 32.33 -20.25
CA GLU A 288 2.75 33.69 -20.35
C GLU A 288 2.19 34.20 -19.02
N TYR A 289 2.33 35.51 -18.82
CA TYR A 289 1.76 36.26 -17.71
C TYR A 289 0.53 37.06 -18.18
N PRO A 290 -0.43 37.38 -17.29
CA PRO A 290 -0.46 37.08 -15.86
C PRO A 290 -0.80 35.62 -15.57
N GLN A 291 -0.18 35.05 -14.54
CA GLN A 291 -0.55 33.74 -14.02
C GLN A 291 -1.42 33.94 -12.77
N ARG A 292 -2.63 33.39 -12.81
CA ARG A 292 -3.60 33.42 -11.70
C ARG A 292 -4.00 31.99 -11.40
N ILE A 293 -3.50 31.43 -10.32
CA ILE A 293 -3.74 30.04 -9.97
C ILE A 293 -4.29 29.89 -8.56
N PHE A 294 -5.07 28.85 -8.34
CA PHE A 294 -5.59 28.50 -7.02
C PHE A 294 -5.59 26.99 -6.81
N GLU A 295 -5.57 26.57 -5.56
CA GLU A 295 -5.71 25.16 -5.19
C GLU A 295 -6.64 25.06 -3.98
N THR A 296 -7.62 24.17 -4.08
CA THR A 296 -8.40 23.66 -2.95
C THR A 296 -7.87 22.28 -2.60
N GLY A 297 -7.51 22.04 -1.35
CA GLY A 297 -6.99 20.73 -0.97
C GLY A 297 -6.71 20.58 0.51
N ASP A 298 -6.49 19.33 0.91
CA ASP A 298 -6.21 19.01 2.29
C ASP A 298 -4.76 19.31 2.65
N ILE A 299 -4.58 19.90 3.82
CA ILE A 299 -3.32 19.96 4.56
C ILE A 299 -3.40 19.05 5.77
N VAL A 300 -2.25 18.57 6.25
CA VAL A 300 -2.17 17.71 7.44
C VAL A 300 -1.44 18.45 8.54
N ILE A 301 -2.06 18.53 9.71
CA ILE A 301 -1.47 19.08 10.92
C ILE A 301 -1.41 18.02 12.03
N THR A 302 -0.48 18.21 12.98
CA THR A 302 -0.42 17.40 14.20
C THR A 302 -1.52 17.82 15.17
N ASP A 303 -2.25 16.87 15.73
CA ASP A 303 -3.30 17.08 16.73
C ASP A 303 -3.30 15.91 17.73
N GLU A 304 -2.63 16.08 18.86
CA GLU A 304 -2.48 15.05 19.91
C GLU A 304 -3.82 14.63 20.53
N THR A 305 -4.92 15.36 20.28
CA THR A 305 -6.25 14.98 20.78
C THR A 305 -6.94 13.94 19.90
N LYS A 306 -6.43 13.70 18.68
CA LYS A 306 -6.95 12.70 17.75
C LYS A 306 -6.27 11.35 17.95
N GLU A 307 -6.99 10.27 17.67
CA GLU A 307 -6.47 8.89 17.74
C GLU A 307 -5.20 8.72 16.89
N THR A 308 -5.21 9.26 15.67
CA THR A 308 -4.09 9.23 14.73
C THR A 308 -3.04 10.31 14.99
N LYS A 309 -3.21 11.13 16.04
CA LYS A 309 -2.40 12.31 16.38
C LYS A 309 -2.26 13.34 15.26
N THR A 310 -3.16 13.29 14.30
CA THR A 310 -3.15 14.08 13.08
C THR A 310 -4.55 14.53 12.74
N LYS A 311 -4.65 15.66 12.02
CA LYS A 311 -5.91 16.20 11.53
C LYS A 311 -5.71 16.73 10.12
N ASN A 312 -6.61 16.34 9.21
CA ASN A 312 -6.73 16.96 7.90
C ASN A 312 -7.56 18.23 8.00
N ILE A 313 -7.18 19.25 7.25
CA ILE A 313 -7.91 20.50 7.13
C ILE A 313 -8.03 20.87 5.65
N ARG A 314 -9.24 21.14 5.18
CA ARG A 314 -9.47 21.66 3.83
C ARG A 314 -9.12 23.15 3.75
N ASN A 315 -8.12 23.48 2.94
CA ASN A 315 -7.72 24.85 2.67
C ASN A 315 -8.00 25.23 1.20
N LEU A 316 -8.11 26.53 0.96
CA LEU A 316 -8.07 27.16 -0.36
C LEU A 316 -6.94 28.18 -0.36
N ALA A 317 -6.07 28.12 -1.36
CA ALA A 317 -5.01 29.10 -1.54
C ALA A 317 -4.98 29.57 -2.99
N CYS A 318 -4.54 30.80 -3.22
CA CYS A 318 -4.33 31.32 -4.57
C CYS A 318 -3.12 32.25 -4.64
N ALA A 319 -2.60 32.41 -5.85
CA ALA A 319 -1.55 33.37 -6.13
C ALA A 319 -1.75 34.04 -7.50
N VAL A 320 -1.32 35.29 -7.58
CA VAL A 320 -1.21 36.06 -8.82
C VAL A 320 0.24 36.46 -9.02
N THR A 321 0.73 36.38 -10.26
CA THR A 321 2.07 36.87 -10.61
C THR A 321 2.13 37.44 -12.03
N HIS A 322 2.77 38.60 -12.15
CA HIS A 322 3.16 39.35 -13.36
C HIS A 322 4.04 40.56 -12.94
N PRO A 323 4.68 41.29 -13.87
CA PRO A 323 5.62 42.35 -13.51
C PRO A 323 5.07 43.49 -12.63
N ALA A 324 3.75 43.73 -12.64
CA ALA A 324 3.10 44.80 -11.89
C ALA A 324 2.23 44.28 -10.73
N THR A 325 2.39 43.02 -10.31
CA THR A 325 1.62 42.46 -9.19
C THR A 325 1.89 43.23 -7.90
N GLY A 326 0.82 43.59 -7.20
CA GLY A 326 0.85 44.26 -5.89
C GLY A 326 -0.25 43.75 -4.96
N TYR A 327 -0.20 44.17 -3.70
CA TYR A 327 -1.15 43.79 -2.65
C TYR A 327 -2.61 44.11 -3.03
N GLU A 328 -2.85 45.21 -3.72
CA GLU A 328 -4.19 45.71 -4.05
C GLU A 328 -4.95 44.74 -4.97
N GLU A 329 -4.24 44.09 -5.91
CA GLU A 329 -4.84 43.12 -6.83
C GLU A 329 -5.33 41.89 -6.07
N ILE A 330 -4.48 41.31 -5.23
CA ILE A 330 -4.85 40.11 -4.47
C ILE A 330 -5.92 40.41 -3.40
N SER A 331 -5.88 41.61 -2.81
CA SER A 331 -6.91 42.08 -1.87
C SER A 331 -8.27 42.24 -2.56
N SER A 332 -8.28 42.78 -3.78
CA SER A 332 -9.51 42.92 -4.58
C SER A 332 -10.12 41.54 -4.94
N CYS A 333 -9.29 40.54 -5.20
CA CYS A 333 -9.76 39.16 -5.40
C CYS A 333 -10.35 38.58 -4.10
N LEU A 334 -9.75 38.86 -2.94
CA LEU A 334 -10.28 38.43 -1.64
C LEU A 334 -11.63 39.11 -1.32
N ASP A 335 -11.77 40.41 -1.62
CA ASP A 335 -13.03 41.14 -1.50
C ASP A 335 -14.13 40.51 -2.35
N ALA A 336 -13.84 40.24 -3.63
CA ALA A 336 -14.80 39.62 -4.54
C ALA A 336 -15.19 38.20 -4.09
N PHE A 337 -14.24 37.43 -3.55
CA PHE A 337 -14.48 36.10 -3.00
C PHE A 337 -15.46 36.14 -1.81
N PHE A 338 -15.19 36.98 -0.81
CA PHE A 338 -16.07 37.08 0.36
C PHE A 338 -17.42 37.74 0.05
N LEU A 339 -17.46 38.66 -0.92
CA LEU A 339 -18.71 39.22 -1.43
C LEU A 339 -19.59 38.13 -2.06
N ALA A 340 -19.01 37.26 -2.89
CA ALA A 340 -19.72 36.13 -3.49
C ALA A 340 -20.23 35.13 -2.44
N LEU A 341 -19.48 34.94 -1.34
CA LEU A 341 -19.91 34.14 -0.19
C LEU A 341 -20.96 34.83 0.70
N GLY A 342 -21.24 36.12 0.48
CA GLY A 342 -22.14 36.91 1.33
C GLY A 342 -21.63 37.09 2.76
N LYS A 343 -20.30 37.15 2.95
CA LYS A 343 -19.66 37.29 4.27
C LYS A 343 -18.83 38.57 4.33
N THR A 344 -18.78 39.15 5.52
CA THR A 344 -17.86 40.25 5.83
C THR A 344 -16.60 39.69 6.48
N TYR A 345 -15.47 40.36 6.25
CA TYR A 345 -14.18 40.00 6.84
C TYR A 345 -13.42 41.27 7.24
N GLU A 346 -12.44 41.10 8.12
CA GLU A 346 -11.53 42.15 8.57
C GLU A 346 -10.09 41.72 8.24
N LEU A 347 -9.25 42.70 7.90
CA LEU A 347 -7.82 42.52 7.74
C LEU A 347 -7.10 43.14 8.93
N LYS A 348 -6.27 42.33 9.59
CA LYS A 348 -5.42 42.79 10.67
C LYS A 348 -3.95 42.64 10.27
N GLU A 349 -3.20 43.73 10.31
CA GLU A 349 -1.76 43.70 10.01
C GLU A 349 -1.06 42.61 10.83
N THR A 350 -0.23 41.82 10.15
CA THR A 350 0.53 40.74 10.77
C THR A 350 1.92 40.63 10.15
N ALA A 351 2.83 39.97 10.86
CA ALA A 351 4.17 39.67 10.37
C ALA A 351 4.28 38.16 10.10
N HIS A 352 4.67 37.79 8.89
CA HIS A 352 4.92 36.41 8.52
C HIS A 352 6.19 36.32 7.65
N PRO A 353 7.19 35.47 7.98
CA PRO A 353 8.50 35.48 7.31
C PRO A 353 8.48 35.23 5.80
N SER A 354 7.40 34.62 5.30
CA SER A 354 7.22 34.37 3.87
C SER A 354 6.66 35.56 3.08
N PHE A 355 6.21 36.61 3.76
CA PHE A 355 5.63 37.81 3.16
C PHE A 355 6.47 39.06 3.47
N ILE A 356 6.31 40.12 2.68
CA ILE A 356 6.97 41.41 2.90
C ILE A 356 6.43 42.04 4.19
N GLN A 357 7.33 42.53 5.05
CA GLN A 357 6.95 43.22 6.28
C GLN A 357 6.10 44.46 5.97
N GLY A 358 4.96 44.59 6.64
CA GLY A 358 3.99 45.67 6.40
C GLY A 358 3.09 45.45 5.16
N ARG A 359 3.25 44.33 4.44
CA ARG A 359 2.38 43.93 3.30
C ARG A 359 1.81 42.53 3.50
N ALA A 360 1.44 42.23 4.73
CA ALA A 360 0.79 40.99 5.12
C ALA A 360 -0.32 41.28 6.16
N ALA A 361 -1.43 40.57 6.02
CA ALA A 361 -2.55 40.69 6.96
C ALA A 361 -3.15 39.31 7.26
N GLU A 362 -3.59 39.15 8.50
CA GLU A 362 -4.44 38.07 8.94
C GLU A 362 -5.88 38.34 8.46
N ILE A 363 -6.50 37.31 7.87
CA ILE A 363 -7.89 37.35 7.41
C ILE A 363 -8.76 36.89 8.56
N ILE A 364 -9.66 37.75 9.05
CA ILE A 364 -10.51 37.49 10.21
C ILE A 364 -11.98 37.50 9.78
N VAL A 365 -12.72 36.44 10.10
CA VAL A 365 -14.16 36.34 9.90
C VAL A 365 -14.82 36.03 11.24
N ASN A 366 -15.81 36.81 11.65
CA ASN A 366 -16.47 36.68 12.97
C ASN A 366 -15.48 36.58 14.15
N ARG A 367 -14.44 37.43 14.17
CA ARG A 367 -13.36 37.46 15.17
C ARG A 367 -12.47 36.21 15.22
N LYS A 368 -12.58 35.30 14.27
CA LYS A 368 -11.73 34.12 14.13
C LYS A 368 -10.78 34.31 12.95
N SER A 369 -9.50 34.05 13.19
CA SER A 369 -8.51 33.96 12.12
C SER A 369 -8.83 32.78 11.20
N VAL A 370 -8.97 33.05 9.91
CA VAL A 370 -9.25 32.02 8.90
C VAL A 370 -8.13 31.88 7.88
N GLY A 371 -7.14 32.78 7.86
CA GLY A 371 -6.08 32.71 6.87
C GLY A 371 -5.15 33.91 6.87
N ILE A 372 -4.33 33.99 5.83
CA ILE A 372 -3.34 35.05 5.63
C ILE A 372 -3.36 35.52 4.17
N ILE A 373 -3.12 36.81 3.96
CA ILE A 373 -2.93 37.46 2.66
C ILE A 373 -1.65 38.30 2.67
N GLY A 374 -0.95 38.38 1.54
CA GLY A 374 0.14 39.33 1.40
C GLY A 374 0.93 39.21 0.11
N GLU A 375 1.95 40.07 -0.01
CA GLU A 375 2.98 39.99 -1.05
C GLU A 375 4.14 39.11 -0.58
N ILE A 376 4.55 38.15 -1.41
CA ILE A 376 5.60 37.19 -1.08
C ILE A 376 6.95 37.91 -0.95
N HIS A 377 7.70 37.55 0.11
CA HIS A 377 8.97 38.18 0.42
C HIS A 377 10.03 37.92 -0.69
N PRO A 378 10.85 38.92 -1.10
CA PRO A 378 11.86 38.75 -2.16
C PRO A 378 12.81 37.57 -1.96
N LYS A 379 13.20 37.30 -0.71
CA LYS A 379 13.99 36.10 -0.35
C LYS A 379 13.28 34.79 -0.71
N VAL A 380 11.97 34.70 -0.51
CA VAL A 380 11.17 33.53 -0.88
C VAL A 380 11.07 33.41 -2.41
N LEU A 381 10.84 34.53 -3.11
CA LEU A 381 10.86 34.56 -4.57
C LEU A 381 12.19 34.03 -5.13
N ASN A 382 13.31 34.51 -4.59
CA ASN A 382 14.65 34.03 -4.96
C ASN A 382 14.84 32.54 -4.68
N ASN A 383 14.38 32.04 -3.52
CA ASN A 383 14.47 30.61 -3.17
C ASN A 383 13.68 29.70 -4.14
N TRP A 384 12.61 30.24 -4.73
CA TRP A 384 11.79 29.58 -5.74
C TRP A 384 12.17 29.99 -7.17
N GLU A 385 13.21 30.78 -7.36
CA GLU A 385 13.67 31.29 -8.67
C GLU A 385 12.56 31.99 -9.47
N LEU A 386 11.74 32.79 -8.78
CA LEU A 386 10.67 33.61 -9.37
C LEU A 386 11.16 35.04 -9.56
N GLU A 387 11.06 35.55 -10.78
CA GLU A 387 11.54 36.90 -11.15
C GLU A 387 10.48 37.99 -10.91
N ASN A 388 9.21 37.65 -11.16
CA ASN A 388 8.10 38.57 -10.96
C ASN A 388 7.60 38.55 -9.51
N PRO A 389 7.03 39.67 -9.02
CA PRO A 389 6.36 39.68 -7.74
C PRO A 389 5.19 38.67 -7.72
N VAL A 390 4.92 38.14 -6.53
CA VAL A 390 3.81 37.22 -6.29
C VAL A 390 3.00 37.76 -5.11
N ALA A 391 1.69 37.84 -5.27
CA ALA A 391 0.77 38.15 -4.18
C ALA A 391 -0.22 37.00 -4.02
N ALA A 392 -0.48 36.60 -2.78
CA ALA A 392 -1.18 35.36 -2.49
C ALA A 392 -1.99 35.42 -1.19
N TRP A 393 -2.96 34.53 -1.06
CA TRP A 393 -3.61 34.23 0.21
C TRP A 393 -3.89 32.74 0.36
N GLU A 394 -4.03 32.29 1.61
CA GLU A 394 -4.47 30.95 1.97
C GLU A 394 -5.46 31.04 3.12
N ILE A 395 -6.59 30.35 2.99
CA ILE A 395 -7.69 30.31 3.97
C ILE A 395 -8.11 28.88 4.30
N ASN A 396 -8.55 28.68 5.53
CA ASN A 396 -9.12 27.45 6.05
C ASN A 396 -10.62 27.41 5.77
N LEU A 397 -11.04 26.55 4.83
CA LEU A 397 -12.44 26.46 4.41
C LEU A 397 -13.33 25.87 5.49
N GLU A 398 -12.86 24.93 6.31
CA GLU A 398 -13.64 24.40 7.43
C GLU A 398 -13.99 25.47 8.46
N SER A 399 -13.04 26.38 8.72
CA SER A 399 -13.25 27.49 9.65
C SER A 399 -14.29 28.47 9.12
N ILE A 400 -14.34 28.70 7.81
CA ILE A 400 -15.37 29.56 7.19
C ILE A 400 -16.72 28.84 7.16
N LEU A 401 -16.74 27.56 6.76
CA LEU A 401 -17.96 26.73 6.72
C LEU A 401 -18.63 26.65 8.09
N SER A 402 -17.86 26.53 9.17
CA SER A 402 -18.40 26.51 10.54
C SER A 402 -19.12 27.80 10.97
N LEU A 403 -19.04 28.86 10.17
CA LEU A 403 -19.70 30.16 10.38
C LEU A 403 -20.96 30.34 9.51
N PHE A 404 -21.37 29.30 8.79
CA PHE A 404 -22.69 29.14 8.18
C PHE A 404 -23.56 28.28 9.10
#